data_AF-A0A815BET1-F1
#
_entry.id   AF-A0A815BET1-F1
#
_cell.length_a   1.000
_cell.length_b   1.000
_cell.length_c   1.000
_cell.angle_alpha   90.00
_cell.angle_beta   90.00
_cell.angle_gamma   90.00
#
_symmetry.space_group_name_H-M   'P 1'
#
loop_
_entity.id
_entity.type
_entity.pdbx_description
1 polymer ?
#
loop_
_entity_poly.entity_id
_entity_poly.type
_entity_poly.pdbx_seq_one_letter_code
_entity_poly.pdbx_strand_id
1 'polypeptide(L)'
;MVLVVYSIVLIISIIQTFWKNKRIDHLFAYMTEAYSDGKFGSNQSRVVPTSSFNVYHFQQEPVRFYSTKDNEQSDSRKRYSFAWCFTSTNGFTKLCLVLATIGVLVLVIADTIIPFVIIIKYNTEMNNSSSSLSVNVPKRLGIYYGWPSLVQGANWNLIAAINTFSQFDLIAFGDGIASPSHGDHANTQTIIQSLNNLGKLTFGYVDLGVITQNLSISQMQTTVNNWLAMGIKGIIYDYGVTRSRQTTMISYCHSLNLAVMMNAWNPDDVMSGSPMLLDSRDIYLLESYLISNGVYQNLTIWKIKADKCLTYSNLFGISMATLSTSTTPISSSFSSTQQFSQAWFGTAIYNFQYFQATDFQYSATNNMLYAFVNPLSSYGNTWQTNTIQTDSNIHYYRSTNTYTLHIYGDGATYGNGNFSVLSNG
;
A
#
# COMPACT_ATOMS: atom_id res chain seq x y z
N MET A 1 38.23 36.01 5.34
CA MET A 1 38.10 34.60 5.77
C MET A 1 37.16 34.41 6.95
N VAL A 2 37.34 35.13 8.07
CA VAL A 2 36.49 34.97 9.28
C VAL A 2 34.99 35.16 9.02
N LEU A 3 34.60 36.19 8.26
CA LEU A 3 33.19 36.43 7.87
C LEU A 3 32.56 35.29 7.05
N VAL A 4 33.33 34.62 6.20
CA VAL A 4 32.85 33.50 5.37
C VAL A 4 32.56 32.28 6.25
N VAL A 5 33.40 32.01 7.24
CA VAL A 5 33.22 30.90 8.18
C VAL A 5 31.98 31.11 9.05
N TYR A 6 31.73 32.33 9.54
CA TYR A 6 30.52 32.64 10.30
C TYR A 6 29.24 32.54 9.46
N SER A 7 29.28 32.95 8.18
CA SER A 7 28.14 32.77 7.27
C SER A 7 27.81 31.30 7.02
N ILE A 8 28.83 30.45 6.87
CA ILE A 8 28.64 29.00 6.69
C ILE A 8 28.02 28.37 7.94
N VAL A 9 28.53 28.71 9.14
CA VAL A 9 28.00 28.18 10.41
C VAL A 9 26.55 28.61 10.62
N LEU A 10 26.21 29.88 10.32
CA LEU A 10 24.84 30.39 10.43
C LEU A 10 23.88 29.68 9.47
N ILE A 11 24.30 29.46 8.22
CA ILE A 11 23.51 28.73 7.21
C ILE A 11 23.27 27.29 7.69
N ILE A 12 24.29 26.61 8.23
CA ILE A 12 24.15 25.25 8.78
C ILE A 12 23.15 25.23 9.95
N SER A 13 23.21 26.19 10.88
CA SER A 13 22.25 26.26 11.99
C SER A 13 20.80 26.55 11.54
N ILE A 14 20.61 27.38 10.51
CA ILE A 14 19.28 27.65 9.94
C ILE A 14 18.73 26.38 9.28
N ILE A 15 19.55 25.67 8.49
CA ILE A 15 19.18 24.40 7.86
C ILE A 15 18.80 23.36 8.92
N GLN A 16 19.60 23.22 9.98
CA GLN A 16 19.32 22.31 11.09
C GLN A 16 18.02 22.65 11.85
N THR A 17 17.71 23.95 12.00
CA THR A 17 16.48 24.41 12.66
C THR A 17 15.25 24.17 11.77
N PHE A 18 15.40 24.37 10.45
CA PHE A 18 14.34 24.11 9.47
C PHE A 18 14.01 22.61 9.37
N TRP A 19 15.05 21.77 9.38
CA TRP A 19 14.91 20.30 9.42
C TRP A 19 14.19 19.79 10.68
N LYS A 20 14.32 20.49 11.82
CA LYS A 20 13.64 20.13 13.06
C LYS A 20 12.14 20.49 13.08
N ASN A 21 11.66 21.38 12.21
CA ASN A 21 10.31 21.94 12.27
C ASN A 21 9.40 21.52 11.09
N LYS A 22 9.39 20.23 10.73
CA LYS A 22 8.55 19.63 9.67
C LYS A 22 7.03 19.83 9.87
N ARG A 23 6.49 20.99 9.48
CA ARG A 23 5.04 21.28 9.50
C ARG A 23 4.36 21.30 8.13
N ILE A 24 5.10 21.27 7.03
CA ILE A 24 4.53 21.36 5.66
C ILE A 24 4.11 19.99 5.12
N ASP A 25 4.84 18.93 5.45
CA ASP A 25 4.55 17.55 5.00
C ASP A 25 3.15 17.06 5.48
N HIS A 26 2.71 17.51 6.66
CA HIS A 26 1.39 17.19 7.20
C HIS A 26 0.23 17.85 6.45
N LEU A 27 0.44 18.99 5.80
CA LEU A 27 -0.63 19.73 5.11
C LEU A 27 -1.01 19.05 3.78
N PHE A 28 -0.03 18.50 3.06
CA PHE A 28 -0.27 17.81 1.79
C PHE A 28 -0.81 16.38 1.98
N ALA A 29 -0.41 15.69 3.06
CA ALA A 29 -0.99 14.40 3.42
C ALA A 29 -2.50 14.52 3.69
N TYR A 30 -2.91 15.55 4.45
CA TYR A 30 -4.32 15.75 4.83
C TYR A 30 -5.26 16.07 3.66
N MET A 31 -4.76 16.77 2.62
CA MET A 31 -5.59 17.06 1.44
C MET A 31 -5.76 15.86 0.51
N THR A 32 -4.82 14.92 0.51
CA THR A 32 -4.87 13.71 -0.32
C THR A 32 -5.81 12.66 0.30
N GLU A 33 -5.82 12.60 1.64
CA GLU A 33 -6.68 11.70 2.44
C GLU A 33 -8.18 12.03 2.29
N ALA A 34 -8.53 13.31 2.15
CA ALA A 34 -9.92 13.72 1.96
C ALA A 34 -10.50 13.37 0.58
N TYR A 35 -9.65 13.09 -0.43
CA TYR A 35 -10.09 12.83 -1.81
C TYR A 35 -10.23 11.34 -2.13
N SER A 36 -9.52 10.46 -1.40
CA SER A 36 -9.62 9.00 -1.59
C SER A 36 -10.77 8.34 -0.84
N ASP A 37 -11.35 9.03 0.15
CA ASP A 37 -12.20 8.36 1.14
C ASP A 37 -13.67 8.18 0.74
N GLY A 38 -14.14 8.74 -0.39
CA GLY A 38 -15.52 8.50 -0.87
C GLY A 38 -16.64 8.79 0.16
N LYS A 39 -16.35 9.47 1.28
CA LYS A 39 -17.29 9.77 2.36
C LYS A 39 -18.15 10.97 1.98
N PHE A 40 -18.99 10.80 0.98
CA PHE A 40 -20.20 11.59 0.82
C PHE A 40 -21.39 10.65 0.61
N GLY A 41 -22.18 10.49 1.68
CA GLY A 41 -23.58 10.12 1.59
C GLY A 41 -23.93 8.65 1.83
N SER A 42 -24.09 8.26 3.10
CA SER A 42 -25.13 7.29 3.45
C SER A 42 -25.81 7.71 4.75
N ASN A 43 -27.02 8.26 4.64
CA ASN A 43 -27.93 8.47 5.76
C ASN A 43 -28.23 7.12 6.41
N GLN A 44 -27.64 6.84 7.57
CA GLN A 44 -28.07 5.73 8.40
C GLN A 44 -29.26 6.16 9.26
N SER A 45 -30.45 5.71 8.86
CA SER A 45 -31.63 5.66 9.71
C SER A 45 -31.41 4.65 10.83
N ARG A 46 -31.42 5.13 12.07
CA ARG A 46 -31.29 4.35 13.30
C ARG A 46 -32.56 3.52 13.51
N VAL A 47 -32.46 2.19 13.36
CA VAL A 47 -33.49 1.24 13.79
C VAL A 47 -33.26 0.93 15.27
N VAL A 48 -34.26 1.21 16.10
CA VAL A 48 -34.28 0.91 17.54
C VAL A 48 -35.01 -0.42 17.75
N PRO A 49 -34.53 -1.34 18.62
CA PRO A 49 -35.22 -2.59 18.91
C PRO A 49 -36.41 -2.35 19.84
N THR A 50 -37.51 -3.05 19.58
CA THR A 50 -38.75 -3.02 20.35
C THR A 50 -38.70 -3.94 21.57
N SER A 51 -38.93 -3.39 22.76
CA SER A 51 -39.50 -4.13 23.90
C SER A 51 -40.33 -3.22 24.82
N SER A 52 -41.64 -3.47 24.81
CA SER A 52 -42.65 -3.32 25.88
C SER A 52 -42.82 -2.02 26.70
N PHE A 53 -44.03 -1.45 26.57
CA PHE A 53 -44.90 -0.77 27.55
C PHE A 53 -44.37 0.42 28.41
N ASN A 54 -44.79 1.64 28.08
CA ASN A 54 -45.90 2.34 28.77
C ASN A 54 -46.26 3.66 28.07
N VAL A 55 -47.56 3.92 28.03
CA VAL A 55 -48.22 5.06 27.37
C VAL A 55 -48.07 6.33 28.22
N TYR A 56 -47.52 7.40 27.65
CA TYR A 56 -47.86 8.78 28.03
C TYR A 56 -47.91 9.66 26.78
N HIS A 57 -49.09 10.25 26.57
CA HIS A 57 -49.38 11.29 25.58
C HIS A 57 -48.57 12.55 25.86
N PHE A 58 -47.92 13.12 24.84
CA PHE A 58 -47.69 14.57 24.75
C PHE A 58 -47.77 15.05 23.31
N GLN A 59 -48.44 16.19 23.13
CA GLN A 59 -48.83 16.85 21.90
C GLN A 59 -47.63 17.29 21.04
N GLN A 60 -47.79 17.19 19.71
CA GLN A 60 -46.89 17.76 18.72
C GLN A 60 -47.26 19.23 18.45
N GLU A 61 -46.28 20.12 18.54
CA GLU A 61 -46.30 21.48 17.98
C GLU A 61 -45.43 21.50 16.70
N PRO A 62 -45.86 22.13 15.59
CA PRO A 62 -45.10 22.17 14.35
C PRO A 62 -44.07 23.32 14.34
N VAL A 63 -42.82 22.98 14.01
CA VAL A 63 -41.74 23.95 13.74
C VAL A 63 -41.98 24.62 12.38
N ARG A 64 -42.08 25.96 12.40
CA ARG A 64 -42.20 26.81 11.21
C ARG A 64 -40.87 26.89 10.45
N PHE A 65 -40.92 26.66 9.15
CA PHE A 65 -39.86 27.02 8.21
C PHE A 65 -40.03 28.49 7.77
N TYR A 66 -38.97 29.28 7.89
CA TYR A 66 -38.88 30.59 7.24
C TYR A 66 -38.19 30.44 5.88
N SER A 67 -38.88 30.88 4.83
CA SER A 67 -38.33 31.12 3.50
C SER A 67 -37.99 32.59 3.37
N THR A 68 -36.84 32.92 2.79
CA THR A 68 -36.61 34.23 2.16
C THR A 68 -35.93 34.03 0.81
N LYS A 69 -36.56 34.62 -0.20
CA LYS A 69 -36.18 34.71 -1.61
C LYS A 69 -34.97 35.61 -1.86
N ASP A 70 -34.21 35.24 -2.89
CA ASP A 70 -33.64 36.01 -4.02
C ASP A 70 -33.27 37.50 -3.83
N ASN A 71 -32.00 37.85 -4.08
CA ASN A 71 -31.60 38.56 -5.32
C ASN A 71 -30.08 38.88 -5.40
N GLU A 72 -29.54 38.53 -6.57
CA GLU A 72 -28.57 39.21 -7.45
C GLU A 72 -27.43 40.14 -6.95
N GLN A 73 -26.28 39.91 -7.61
CA GLN A 73 -25.23 40.85 -8.06
C GLN A 73 -24.37 41.59 -7.00
N SER A 74 -23.09 41.25 -6.93
CA SER A 74 -22.05 42.00 -7.67
C SER A 74 -20.62 41.54 -7.33
N ASP A 75 -19.81 41.59 -8.37
CA ASP A 75 -18.38 41.33 -8.46
C ASP A 75 -17.54 42.23 -7.53
N SER A 76 -16.68 41.62 -6.72
CA SER A 76 -15.34 42.18 -6.47
C SER A 76 -14.38 41.09 -6.00
N ARG A 77 -13.64 40.54 -6.96
CA ARG A 77 -12.42 39.76 -6.71
C ARG A 77 -11.44 40.56 -5.85
N LYS A 78 -11.39 40.28 -4.54
CA LYS A 78 -10.26 40.66 -3.68
C LYS A 78 -9.02 39.88 -4.11
N ARG A 79 -8.26 40.48 -5.03
CA ARG A 79 -6.87 40.06 -5.30
C ARG A 79 -6.06 40.37 -4.05
N TYR A 80 -5.65 39.36 -3.30
CA TYR A 80 -4.53 39.49 -2.38
C TYR A 80 -3.24 39.58 -3.22
N SER A 81 -2.91 40.79 -3.67
CA SER A 81 -1.58 41.09 -4.18
C SER A 81 -0.62 41.19 -2.99
N PHE A 82 0.15 40.13 -2.77
CA PHE A 82 1.37 40.18 -1.95
C PHE A 82 2.43 40.98 -2.72
N ALA A 83 2.37 42.31 -2.63
CA ALA A 83 3.43 43.18 -3.09
C ALA A 83 4.52 43.22 -2.02
N TRP A 84 5.61 42.49 -2.22
CA TRP A 84 6.84 42.67 -1.44
C TRP A 84 7.47 44.00 -1.84
N CYS A 85 7.21 45.05 -1.06
CA CYS A 85 7.89 46.33 -1.19
C CYS A 85 9.23 46.24 -0.44
N PHE A 86 10.32 45.91 -1.14
CA PHE A 86 11.67 46.04 -0.60
C PHE A 86 12.23 47.43 -0.89
N THR A 87 12.00 48.38 0.01
CA THR A 87 12.76 49.63 0.02
C THR A 87 14.13 49.38 0.66
N SER A 88 15.19 49.63 -0.13
CA SER A 88 16.58 49.88 0.30
C SER A 88 17.08 49.05 1.49
N THR A 89 17.25 47.74 1.30
CA THR A 89 18.03 46.93 2.24
C THR A 89 19.53 47.07 1.93
N ASN A 90 20.32 47.32 2.98
CA ASN A 90 21.77 47.33 2.98
C ASN A 90 22.34 46.03 2.35
N GLY A 91 23.52 46.12 1.72
CA GLY A 91 24.08 45.03 0.88
C GLY A 91 24.17 43.67 1.56
N PHE A 92 24.26 43.63 2.89
CA PHE A 92 24.25 42.40 3.69
C PHE A 92 22.92 41.63 3.59
N THR A 93 21.78 42.33 3.64
CA THR A 93 20.45 41.69 3.56
C THR A 93 20.21 41.09 2.17
N LYS A 94 20.67 41.76 1.11
CA LYS A 94 20.62 41.22 -0.26
C LYS A 94 21.46 39.95 -0.39
N LEU A 95 22.66 39.92 0.20
CA LEU A 95 23.51 38.74 0.22
C LEU A 95 22.85 37.56 0.95
N CYS A 96 22.24 37.80 2.12
CA CYS A 96 21.52 36.77 2.87
C CYS A 96 20.33 36.19 2.08
N LEU A 97 19.56 37.04 1.39
CA LEU A 97 18.44 36.59 0.53
C LEU A 97 18.93 35.76 -0.67
N VAL A 98 20.03 36.16 -1.32
CA VAL A 98 20.64 35.38 -2.40
C VAL A 98 21.11 34.02 -1.89
N LEU A 99 21.81 33.97 -0.76
CA LEU A 99 22.29 32.70 -0.18
C LEU A 99 21.15 31.79 0.27
N ALA A 100 20.08 32.34 0.85
CA ALA A 100 18.88 31.57 1.21
C ALA A 100 18.18 31.00 -0.03
N THR A 101 18.08 31.79 -1.11
CA THR A 101 17.47 31.34 -2.38
C THR A 101 18.30 30.24 -3.04
N ILE A 102 19.63 30.38 -3.06
CA ILE A 102 20.54 29.33 -3.53
C ILE A 102 20.39 28.07 -2.68
N GLY A 103 20.31 28.20 -1.35
CA GLY A 103 20.11 27.07 -0.44
C GLY A 103 18.81 26.31 -0.71
N VAL A 104 17.69 27.02 -0.89
CA VAL A 104 16.41 26.42 -1.26
C VAL A 104 16.49 25.75 -2.62
N LEU A 105 17.12 26.38 -3.61
CA LEU A 105 17.28 25.80 -4.95
C LEU A 105 18.11 24.52 -4.90
N VAL A 106 19.22 24.49 -4.16
CA VAL A 106 20.06 23.30 -3.99
C VAL A 106 19.28 22.17 -3.30
N LEU A 107 18.47 22.47 -2.30
CA LEU A 107 17.61 21.48 -1.64
C LEU A 107 16.55 20.93 -2.60
N VAL A 108 15.88 21.80 -3.36
CA VAL A 108 14.90 21.37 -4.38
C VAL A 108 15.59 20.50 -5.44
N ILE A 109 16.77 20.88 -5.93
CA ILE A 109 17.56 20.08 -6.89
C ILE A 109 17.95 18.73 -6.28
N ALA A 110 18.40 18.71 -5.03
CA ALA A 110 18.81 17.47 -4.36
C ALA A 110 17.65 16.51 -4.15
N ASP A 111 16.48 17.01 -3.74
CA ASP A 111 15.31 16.17 -3.44
C ASP A 111 14.53 15.77 -4.70
N THR A 112 14.59 16.56 -5.79
CA THR A 112 13.79 16.29 -7.00
C THR A 112 14.60 15.85 -8.21
N ILE A 113 15.75 16.49 -8.48
CA ILE A 113 16.53 16.23 -9.70
C ILE A 113 17.45 15.02 -9.52
N ILE A 114 18.08 14.83 -8.36
CA ILE A 114 18.99 13.69 -8.17
C ILE A 114 18.26 12.34 -8.31
N PRO A 115 17.09 12.11 -7.66
CA PRO A 115 16.33 10.87 -7.89
C PRO A 115 15.94 10.71 -9.35
N PHE A 116 15.53 11.79 -10.02
CA PHE A 116 15.15 11.78 -11.43
C PHE A 116 16.33 11.42 -12.37
N VAL A 117 17.53 11.96 -12.10
CA VAL A 117 18.74 11.63 -12.87
C VAL A 117 19.17 10.18 -12.64
N ILE A 118 19.06 9.66 -11.41
CA ILE A 118 19.33 8.24 -11.11
C ILE A 118 18.33 7.35 -11.88
N ILE A 119 17.04 7.70 -11.89
CA ILE A 119 16.00 6.99 -12.64
C ILE A 119 16.32 7.00 -14.15
N ILE A 120 16.69 8.15 -14.73
CA ILE A 120 17.06 8.25 -16.16
C ILE A 120 18.26 7.37 -16.48
N LYS A 121 19.32 7.43 -15.66
CA LYS A 121 20.53 6.65 -15.90
C LYS A 121 20.23 5.15 -15.82
N TYR A 122 19.48 4.72 -14.81
CA TYR A 122 19.07 3.32 -14.65
C TYR A 122 18.23 2.82 -15.83
N ASN A 123 17.25 3.61 -16.28
CA ASN A 123 16.44 3.27 -17.45
C ASN A 123 17.28 3.17 -18.73
N THR A 124 18.29 4.03 -18.88
CA THR A 124 19.19 4.00 -20.05
C THR A 124 20.07 2.73 -20.05
N GLU A 125 20.58 2.34 -18.89
CA GLU A 125 21.40 1.13 -18.75
C GLU A 125 20.56 -0.15 -18.92
N MET A 126 19.35 -0.20 -18.36
CA MET A 126 18.41 -1.32 -18.52
C MET A 126 17.88 -1.46 -19.95
N ASN A 127 17.81 -0.38 -20.72
CA ASN A 127 17.46 -0.44 -22.14
C ASN A 127 18.61 -0.98 -23.01
N ASN A 128 19.86 -0.91 -22.53
CA ASN A 128 21.04 -1.39 -23.25
C ASN A 128 21.43 -2.84 -22.89
N SER A 129 20.94 -3.39 -21.77
CA SER A 129 21.07 -4.81 -21.45
C SER A 129 19.88 -5.60 -22.01
N SER A 130 20.06 -6.16 -23.21
CA SER A 130 19.09 -7.02 -23.90
C SER A 130 18.89 -8.41 -23.24
N SER A 131 19.03 -8.52 -21.92
CA SER A 131 18.66 -9.74 -21.19
C SER A 131 17.14 -9.84 -21.12
N SER A 132 16.57 -10.85 -21.77
CA SER A 132 15.14 -11.14 -21.70
C SER A 132 14.70 -11.34 -20.25
N LEU A 133 13.76 -10.53 -19.77
CA LEU A 133 13.21 -10.65 -18.41
C LEU A 133 12.43 -11.96 -18.28
N SER A 134 12.73 -12.76 -17.25
CA SER A 134 11.99 -13.99 -16.96
C SER A 134 10.57 -13.70 -16.49
N VAL A 135 9.64 -14.53 -16.93
CA VAL A 135 8.23 -14.47 -16.53
C VAL A 135 8.03 -15.10 -15.14
N ASN A 136 7.38 -14.36 -14.25
CA ASN A 136 6.90 -14.82 -12.95
C ASN A 136 5.39 -14.99 -13.03
N VAL A 137 4.89 -16.22 -12.87
CA VAL A 137 3.46 -16.47 -12.63
C VAL A 137 3.14 -16.07 -11.18
N PRO A 138 2.11 -15.25 -10.91
CA PRO A 138 1.76 -14.86 -9.56
C PRO A 138 1.53 -16.07 -8.66
N LYS A 139 2.32 -16.16 -7.60
CA LYS A 139 2.18 -17.13 -6.51
C LYS A 139 1.03 -16.74 -5.61
N ARG A 140 0.48 -17.71 -4.89
CA ARG A 140 -0.70 -17.49 -4.05
C ARG A 140 -0.33 -16.87 -2.71
N LEU A 141 -0.87 -15.69 -2.44
CA LEU A 141 -0.83 -15.03 -1.12
C LEU A 141 -2.09 -15.40 -0.32
N GLY A 142 -1.94 -15.62 0.98
CA GLY A 142 -3.02 -15.86 1.92
C GLY A 142 -2.88 -15.00 3.18
N ILE A 143 -3.54 -13.84 3.23
CA ILE A 143 -3.71 -13.03 4.44
C ILE A 143 -4.94 -13.55 5.20
N TYR A 144 -4.75 -13.90 6.47
CA TYR A 144 -5.76 -14.53 7.31
C TYR A 144 -5.67 -14.02 8.76
N TYR A 145 -6.71 -13.32 9.21
CA TYR A 145 -6.76 -12.66 10.52
C TYR A 145 -7.72 -13.36 11.52
N GLY A 146 -8.31 -14.50 11.14
CA GLY A 146 -9.08 -15.35 12.05
C GLY A 146 -8.19 -16.23 12.93
N TRP A 147 -8.78 -17.21 13.63
CA TRP A 147 -8.02 -18.23 14.38
C TRP A 147 -7.55 -19.32 13.41
N PRO A 148 -6.24 -19.52 13.18
CA PRO A 148 -5.75 -20.46 12.17
C PRO A 148 -6.26 -21.90 12.35
N SER A 149 -6.49 -22.36 13.57
CA SER A 149 -7.04 -23.70 13.83
C SER A 149 -8.53 -23.86 13.48
N LEU A 150 -9.22 -22.76 13.19
CA LEU A 150 -10.64 -22.73 12.81
C LEU A 150 -10.87 -22.49 11.31
N VAL A 151 -9.79 -22.29 10.54
CA VAL A 151 -9.85 -21.99 9.11
C VAL A 151 -10.72 -23.01 8.37
N GLN A 152 -11.65 -22.54 7.54
CA GLN A 152 -12.57 -23.37 6.75
C GLN A 152 -13.35 -24.40 7.58
N GLY A 153 -13.64 -24.10 8.85
CA GLY A 153 -14.33 -25.04 9.74
C GLY A 153 -13.46 -26.23 10.16
N ALA A 154 -12.14 -26.07 10.17
CA ALA A 154 -11.20 -27.09 10.66
C ALA A 154 -11.49 -27.52 12.10
N ASN A 155 -12.14 -26.67 12.91
CA ASN A 155 -12.60 -27.02 14.26
C ASN A 155 -11.51 -27.67 15.11
N TRP A 156 -10.33 -27.05 15.18
CA TRP A 156 -9.14 -27.52 15.92
C TRP A 156 -8.45 -28.76 15.33
N ASN A 157 -8.90 -29.25 14.17
CA ASN A 157 -8.17 -30.26 13.41
C ASN A 157 -6.98 -29.61 12.68
N LEU A 158 -5.79 -29.71 13.27
CA LEU A 158 -4.58 -29.08 12.73
C LEU A 158 -4.20 -29.60 11.35
N ILE A 159 -4.47 -30.87 11.03
CA ILE A 159 -4.20 -31.43 9.70
C ILE A 159 -5.09 -30.75 8.65
N ALA A 160 -6.38 -30.57 8.96
CA ALA A 160 -7.30 -29.86 8.08
C ALA A 160 -6.88 -28.40 7.89
N ALA A 161 -6.47 -27.71 8.96
CA ALA A 161 -5.98 -26.34 8.89
C ALA A 161 -4.70 -26.24 8.03
N ILE A 162 -3.71 -27.11 8.25
CA ILE A 162 -2.47 -27.17 7.46
C ILE A 162 -2.77 -27.40 5.98
N ASN A 163 -3.66 -28.35 5.67
CA ASN A 163 -4.06 -28.62 4.28
C ASN A 163 -4.67 -27.38 3.63
N THR A 164 -5.52 -26.65 4.34
CA THR A 164 -6.11 -25.39 3.84
C THR A 164 -5.03 -24.35 3.51
N PHE A 165 -4.12 -24.08 4.45
CA PHE A 165 -3.05 -23.09 4.24
C PHE A 165 -1.97 -23.53 3.23
N SER A 166 -1.76 -24.84 3.05
CA SER A 166 -0.74 -25.37 2.12
C SER A 166 -0.99 -25.04 0.65
N GLN A 167 -2.22 -24.60 0.32
CA GLN A 167 -2.61 -24.13 -1.00
C GLN A 167 -1.96 -22.80 -1.40
N PHE A 168 -1.38 -22.09 -0.44
CA PHE A 168 -0.73 -20.80 -0.61
C PHE A 168 0.78 -20.95 -0.57
N ASP A 169 1.50 -20.02 -1.19
CA ASP A 169 2.97 -19.98 -1.19
C ASP A 169 3.50 -19.04 -0.11
N LEU A 170 2.74 -17.98 0.18
CA LEU A 170 2.98 -17.04 1.26
C LEU A 170 1.70 -16.87 2.09
N ILE A 171 1.81 -17.00 3.41
CA ILE A 171 0.71 -16.85 4.36
C ILE A 171 1.06 -15.77 5.38
N ALA A 172 0.14 -14.85 5.67
CA ALA A 172 0.30 -13.86 6.74
C ALA A 172 -0.81 -14.02 7.77
N PHE A 173 -0.42 -14.19 9.03
CA PHE A 173 -1.33 -14.38 10.16
C PHE A 173 -1.57 -13.06 10.92
N GLY A 174 -2.80 -12.89 11.40
CA GLY A 174 -3.27 -11.67 12.05
C GLY A 174 -2.70 -11.41 13.45
N ASP A 175 -3.06 -10.26 13.98
CA ASP A 175 -2.55 -9.72 15.23
C ASP A 175 -2.88 -10.57 16.48
N GLY A 176 -2.10 -10.38 17.55
CA GLY A 176 -2.36 -10.96 18.87
C GLY A 176 -2.02 -12.45 19.02
N ILE A 177 -2.07 -13.23 17.94
CA ILE A 177 -1.82 -14.69 17.93
C ILE A 177 -0.39 -15.03 18.42
N ALA A 178 0.57 -14.12 18.21
CA ALA A 178 1.93 -14.27 18.72
C ALA A 178 1.99 -14.37 20.24
N SER A 179 1.03 -13.80 20.97
CA SER A 179 1.04 -13.85 22.44
C SER A 179 0.89 -15.29 22.93
N PRO A 180 1.77 -15.78 23.83
CA PRO A 180 1.61 -17.10 24.45
C PRO A 180 0.30 -17.29 25.22
N SER A 181 -0.36 -16.20 25.61
CA SER A 181 -1.67 -16.23 26.25
C SER A 181 -2.85 -16.34 25.28
N HIS A 182 -2.62 -16.20 23.97
CA HIS A 182 -3.68 -16.32 22.98
C HIS A 182 -4.14 -17.78 22.88
N GLY A 183 -5.45 -18.02 22.85
CA GLY A 183 -6.02 -19.38 22.88
C GLY A 183 -5.61 -20.26 21.69
N ASP A 184 -5.23 -19.66 20.56
CA ASP A 184 -4.74 -20.38 19.37
C ASP A 184 -3.22 -20.40 19.17
N HIS A 185 -2.45 -19.90 20.14
CA HIS A 185 -1.00 -19.73 20.00
C HIS A 185 -0.29 -21.05 19.67
N ALA A 186 -0.49 -22.09 20.49
CA ALA A 186 0.18 -23.38 20.32
C ALA A 186 -0.22 -24.10 19.02
N ASN A 187 -1.49 -23.99 18.64
CA ASN A 187 -1.98 -24.55 17.37
C ASN A 187 -1.37 -23.84 16.18
N THR A 188 -1.34 -22.50 16.21
CA THR A 188 -0.77 -21.69 15.15
C THR A 188 0.74 -21.96 15.01
N GLN A 189 1.47 -22.12 16.11
CA GLN A 189 2.87 -22.52 16.08
C GLN A 189 3.06 -23.87 15.36
N THR A 190 2.22 -24.86 15.66
CA THR A 190 2.24 -26.17 14.98
C THR A 190 1.94 -26.06 13.48
N ILE A 191 0.96 -25.24 13.12
CA ILE A 191 0.61 -24.95 11.71
C ILE A 191 1.79 -24.29 10.99
N ILE A 192 2.40 -23.25 11.57
CA ILE A 192 3.56 -22.55 11.01
C ILE A 192 4.74 -23.50 10.78
N GLN A 193 5.08 -24.32 11.78
CA GLN A 193 6.17 -25.30 11.65
C GLN A 193 5.91 -26.27 10.49
N SER A 194 4.68 -26.76 10.36
CA SER A 194 4.30 -27.67 9.29
C SER A 194 4.36 -27.00 7.90
N LEU A 195 3.88 -25.76 7.79
CA LEU A 195 3.94 -24.98 6.55
C LEU A 195 5.39 -24.66 6.13
N ASN A 196 6.25 -24.33 7.09
CA ASN A 196 7.68 -24.13 6.84
C ASN A 196 8.35 -25.40 6.33
N ASN A 197 8.01 -26.58 6.88
CA ASN A 197 8.51 -27.86 6.40
C ASN A 197 8.06 -28.19 4.97
N LEU A 198 6.92 -27.63 4.54
CA LEU A 198 6.42 -27.68 3.16
C LEU A 198 7.02 -26.59 2.24
N GLY A 199 8.00 -25.81 2.74
CA GLY A 199 8.65 -24.75 1.99
C GLY A 199 7.79 -23.49 1.80
N LYS A 200 6.73 -23.32 2.59
CA LYS A 200 5.87 -22.13 2.54
C LYS A 200 6.49 -20.97 3.33
N LEU A 201 6.21 -19.75 2.90
CA LEU A 201 6.61 -18.55 3.64
C LEU A 201 5.48 -18.14 4.59
N THR A 202 5.78 -18.05 5.88
CA THR A 202 4.80 -17.59 6.89
C THR A 202 5.23 -16.26 7.48
N PHE A 203 4.30 -15.32 7.56
CA PHE A 203 4.49 -13.98 8.12
C PHE A 203 3.55 -13.77 9.31
N GLY A 204 3.99 -12.98 10.28
CA GLY A 204 3.18 -12.54 11.42
C GLY A 204 2.89 -11.04 11.35
N TYR A 205 1.67 -10.64 11.69
CA TYR A 205 1.29 -9.22 11.75
C TYR A 205 1.77 -8.55 13.04
N VAL A 206 2.23 -7.31 12.90
CA VAL A 206 2.49 -6.38 14.01
C VAL A 206 2.00 -4.98 13.61
N ASP A 207 1.23 -4.31 14.47
CA ASP A 207 0.81 -2.93 14.20
C ASP A 207 1.99 -1.95 14.33
N LEU A 208 2.38 -1.34 13.21
CA LEU A 208 3.40 -0.29 13.16
C LEU A 208 2.79 1.11 13.29
N GLY A 209 1.48 1.24 13.08
CA GLY A 209 0.70 2.47 13.12
C GLY A 209 0.76 3.19 14.47
N VAL A 210 0.56 4.51 14.43
CA VAL A 210 0.39 5.34 15.64
C VAL A 210 -1.07 5.68 15.94
N ILE A 211 -2.00 5.22 15.10
CA ILE A 211 -3.44 5.52 15.20
C ILE A 211 -4.20 4.35 15.82
N THR A 212 -3.91 3.12 15.40
CA THR A 212 -4.69 1.93 15.81
C THR A 212 -4.33 1.47 17.22
N GLN A 213 -3.11 0.96 17.45
CA GLN A 213 -2.66 0.54 18.79
C GLN A 213 -1.56 1.43 19.37
N ASN A 214 -0.78 2.08 18.50
CA ASN A 214 0.33 2.95 18.90
C ASN A 214 1.30 2.27 19.89
N LEU A 215 1.66 1.02 19.61
CA LEU A 215 2.56 0.23 20.46
C LEU A 215 3.89 0.96 20.68
N SER A 216 4.54 0.78 21.82
CA SER A 216 5.92 1.22 21.99
C SER A 216 6.87 0.40 21.10
N ILE A 217 8.08 0.90 20.83
CA ILE A 217 9.11 0.11 20.12
C ILE A 217 9.37 -1.21 20.84
N SER A 218 9.44 -1.22 22.18
CA SER A 218 9.70 -2.44 22.95
C SER A 218 8.55 -3.45 22.88
N GLN A 219 7.30 -2.98 22.85
CA GLN A 219 6.13 -3.84 22.65
C GLN A 219 6.16 -4.50 21.27
N MET A 220 6.42 -3.73 20.21
CA MET A 220 6.55 -4.29 18.86
C MET A 220 7.69 -5.31 18.77
N GLN A 221 8.87 -5.00 19.33
CA GLN A 221 10.00 -5.94 19.39
C GLN A 221 9.65 -7.23 20.14
N THR A 222 8.89 -7.12 21.23
CA THR A 222 8.39 -8.29 21.97
C THR A 222 7.48 -9.15 21.10
N THR A 223 6.52 -8.54 20.37
CA THR A 223 5.64 -9.26 19.45
C THR A 223 6.43 -9.92 18.32
N VAL A 224 7.43 -9.24 17.74
CA VAL A 224 8.33 -9.82 16.73
C VAL A 224 9.08 -11.04 17.27
N ASN A 225 9.61 -10.97 18.50
CA ASN A 225 10.31 -12.10 19.12
C ASN A 225 9.37 -13.30 19.36
N ASN A 226 8.13 -13.03 19.78
CA ASN A 226 7.14 -14.09 19.96
C ASN A 226 6.79 -14.76 18.63
N TRP A 227 6.60 -13.98 17.57
CA TRP A 227 6.42 -14.48 16.21
C TRP A 227 7.64 -15.32 15.76
N LEU A 228 8.87 -14.81 15.95
CA LEU A 228 10.10 -15.52 15.63
C LEU A 228 10.19 -16.87 16.36
N ALA A 229 9.81 -16.92 17.64
CA ALA A 229 9.78 -18.16 18.42
C ALA A 229 8.76 -19.20 17.90
N MET A 230 7.74 -18.75 17.16
CA MET A 230 6.81 -19.64 16.46
C MET A 230 7.35 -20.15 15.12
N GLY A 231 8.43 -19.55 14.61
CA GLY A 231 9.16 -19.99 13.41
C GLY A 231 8.81 -19.25 12.12
N ILE A 232 8.13 -18.11 12.19
CA ILE A 232 7.85 -17.27 11.00
C ILE A 232 9.12 -16.85 10.25
N LYS A 233 8.94 -16.44 8.97
CA LYS A 233 9.99 -15.98 8.07
C LYS A 233 10.01 -14.47 7.85
N GLY A 234 8.94 -13.78 8.23
CA GLY A 234 8.90 -12.32 8.17
C GLY A 234 7.74 -11.70 8.93
N ILE A 235 7.74 -10.37 8.99
CA ILE A 235 6.71 -9.57 9.67
C ILE A 235 5.99 -8.71 8.64
N ILE A 236 4.66 -8.67 8.72
CA ILE A 236 3.87 -7.67 8.00
C ILE A 236 3.58 -6.48 8.91
N TYR A 237 3.82 -5.28 8.41
CA TYR A 237 3.55 -4.01 9.08
C TYR A 237 2.54 -3.18 8.32
N ASP A 238 1.69 -2.48 9.06
CA ASP A 238 0.72 -1.53 8.54
C ASP A 238 1.30 -0.11 8.37
N TYR A 239 0.49 0.81 7.83
CA TYR A 239 0.87 2.19 7.49
C TYR A 239 0.62 3.21 8.62
N GLY A 240 0.79 4.50 8.31
CA GLY A 240 0.48 5.61 9.24
C GLY A 240 1.54 5.79 10.32
N VAL A 241 2.82 5.82 9.94
CA VAL A 241 3.97 5.73 10.85
C VAL A 241 5.02 6.80 10.51
N THR A 242 5.89 7.14 11.45
CA THR A 242 7.05 8.00 11.15
C THR A 242 8.20 7.20 10.53
N ARG A 243 8.99 7.83 9.67
CA ARG A 243 10.18 7.18 9.07
C ARG A 243 11.12 6.59 10.13
N SER A 244 11.37 7.31 11.23
CA SER A 244 12.23 6.81 12.32
C SER A 244 11.71 5.49 12.93
N ARG A 245 10.40 5.40 13.17
CA ARG A 245 9.75 4.20 13.70
C ARG A 245 9.83 3.05 12.70
N GLN A 246 9.54 3.31 11.43
CA GLN A 246 9.67 2.35 10.34
C GLN A 246 11.10 1.81 10.22
N THR A 247 12.09 2.69 10.12
CA THR A 247 13.51 2.34 10.02
C THR A 247 13.97 1.51 11.22
N THR A 248 13.53 1.86 12.43
CA THR A 248 13.85 1.13 13.65
C THR A 248 13.35 -0.31 13.59
N MET A 249 12.08 -0.51 13.20
CA MET A 249 11.48 -1.85 13.18
C MET A 249 11.94 -2.70 12.00
N ILE A 250 12.20 -2.11 10.83
CA ILE A 250 12.83 -2.83 9.70
C ILE A 250 14.21 -3.32 10.11
N SER A 251 15.05 -2.43 10.66
CA SER A 251 16.41 -2.78 11.10
C SER A 251 16.38 -3.89 12.15
N TYR A 252 15.41 -3.86 13.04
CA TYR A 252 15.23 -4.90 14.05
C TYR A 252 14.84 -6.27 13.44
N CYS A 253 13.93 -6.30 12.46
CA CYS A 253 13.59 -7.57 11.79
C CYS A 253 14.79 -8.11 11.01
N HIS A 254 15.51 -7.25 10.30
CA HIS A 254 16.68 -7.64 9.53
C HIS A 254 17.83 -8.16 10.40
N SER A 255 18.03 -7.60 11.60
CA SER A 255 19.04 -8.12 12.55
C SER A 255 18.70 -9.51 13.10
N LEU A 256 17.43 -9.89 13.04
CA LEU A 256 16.91 -11.22 13.36
C LEU A 256 16.80 -12.14 12.13
N ASN A 257 17.31 -11.71 10.97
CA ASN A 257 17.19 -12.42 9.69
C ASN A 257 15.73 -12.70 9.27
N LEU A 258 14.81 -11.82 9.64
CA LEU A 258 13.42 -11.82 9.19
C LEU A 258 13.23 -10.88 8.01
N ALA A 259 12.43 -11.30 7.04
CA ALA A 259 11.93 -10.42 5.99
C ALA A 259 10.86 -9.47 6.53
N VAL A 260 10.62 -8.37 5.83
CA VAL A 260 9.53 -7.43 6.12
C VAL A 260 8.60 -7.34 4.92
N MET A 261 7.29 -7.40 5.19
CA MET A 261 6.25 -7.02 4.25
C MET A 261 5.64 -5.69 4.68
N MET A 262 5.85 -4.64 3.89
CA MET A 262 5.32 -3.31 4.21
C MET A 262 4.02 -3.03 3.45
N ASN A 263 2.94 -2.72 4.17
CA ASN A 263 1.72 -2.18 3.57
C ASN A 263 1.74 -0.64 3.57
N ALA A 264 1.35 -0.02 2.46
CA ALA A 264 1.07 1.41 2.41
C ALA A 264 0.19 1.80 1.22
N TRP A 265 -0.54 2.90 1.37
CA TRP A 265 -1.32 3.49 0.28
C TRP A 265 -0.42 4.07 -0.82
N ASN A 266 0.61 4.82 -0.42
CA ASN A 266 1.60 5.41 -1.31
C ASN A 266 2.94 4.65 -1.19
N PRO A 267 3.47 4.09 -2.30
CA PRO A 267 4.78 3.41 -2.31
C PRO A 267 5.92 4.27 -1.76
N ASP A 268 5.86 5.59 -1.96
CA ASP A 268 6.92 6.51 -1.56
C ASP A 268 7.04 6.61 -0.03
N ASP A 269 5.96 6.38 0.72
CA ASP A 269 5.99 6.44 2.19
C ASP A 269 6.90 5.37 2.80
N VAL A 270 7.15 4.30 2.04
CA VAL A 270 7.98 3.17 2.42
C VAL A 270 9.29 3.16 1.63
N MET A 271 9.19 3.18 0.31
CA MET A 271 10.30 2.85 -0.59
C MET A 271 11.06 4.07 -1.13
N SER A 272 10.58 5.28 -0.85
CA SER A 272 11.35 6.50 -1.12
C SER A 272 12.15 6.95 0.10
N GLY A 273 13.14 7.80 -0.13
CA GLY A 273 13.88 8.48 0.93
C GLY A 273 15.14 7.77 1.41
N SER A 274 15.75 8.33 2.45
CA SER A 274 17.00 7.85 3.04
C SER A 274 16.89 7.75 4.58
N PRO A 275 17.32 6.63 5.19
CA PRO A 275 17.81 5.43 4.52
C PRO A 275 16.67 4.60 3.93
N MET A 276 16.85 4.13 2.70
CA MET A 276 16.03 3.06 2.13
C MET A 276 16.56 1.73 2.67
N LEU A 277 15.77 1.06 3.50
CA LEU A 277 16.19 -0.16 4.19
C LEU A 277 15.63 -1.45 3.60
N LEU A 278 14.56 -1.37 2.80
CA LEU A 278 14.03 -2.58 2.18
C LEU A 278 14.97 -3.06 1.07
N ASP A 279 15.15 -4.38 1.00
CA ASP A 279 15.99 -5.03 -0.01
C ASP A 279 15.31 -6.25 -0.63
N SER A 280 16.08 -7.07 -1.36
CA SER A 280 15.60 -8.27 -2.05
C SER A 280 14.95 -9.35 -1.18
N ARG A 281 15.09 -9.27 0.15
CA ARG A 281 14.41 -10.16 1.10
C ARG A 281 12.99 -9.72 1.39
N ASP A 282 12.69 -8.45 1.16
CA ASP A 282 11.47 -7.80 1.60
C ASP A 282 10.38 -7.79 0.52
N ILE A 283 9.17 -7.50 0.97
CA ILE A 283 7.96 -7.47 0.15
C ILE A 283 7.26 -6.12 0.37
N TYR A 284 6.74 -5.53 -0.70
CA TYR A 284 5.78 -4.45 -0.60
C TYR A 284 4.38 -4.98 -0.93
N LEU A 285 3.43 -4.72 -0.04
CA LEU A 285 2.02 -5.08 -0.23
C LEU A 285 1.28 -3.91 -0.87
N LEU A 286 0.79 -4.13 -2.08
CA LEU A 286 -0.06 -3.19 -2.81
C LEU A 286 -1.51 -3.48 -2.47
N GLU A 287 -2.07 -2.67 -1.56
CA GLU A 287 -3.47 -2.76 -1.17
C GLU A 287 -4.20 -1.41 -1.31
N SER A 288 -5.46 -1.38 -1.77
CA SER A 288 -6.07 -2.40 -2.62
C SER A 288 -5.48 -2.34 -4.05
N TYR A 289 -5.49 -3.44 -4.78
CA TYR A 289 -4.95 -3.54 -6.14
C TYR A 289 -6.06 -3.84 -7.16
N LEU A 290 -6.35 -2.88 -8.04
CA LEU A 290 -7.39 -2.89 -9.08
C LEU A 290 -8.83 -3.02 -8.60
N ILE A 291 -9.09 -3.79 -7.54
CA ILE A 291 -10.41 -3.99 -6.94
C ILE A 291 -10.32 -3.70 -5.44
N SER A 292 -11.17 -2.79 -4.96
CA SER A 292 -11.30 -2.44 -3.54
C SER A 292 -12.75 -2.61 -3.13
N ASN A 293 -13.02 -3.47 -2.15
CA ASN A 293 -14.37 -3.76 -1.63
C ASN A 293 -15.39 -4.08 -2.74
N GLY A 294 -14.94 -4.78 -3.79
CA GLY A 294 -15.78 -5.17 -4.92
C GLY A 294 -16.05 -4.05 -5.91
N VAL A 295 -15.27 -2.96 -5.86
CA VAL A 295 -15.35 -1.82 -6.78
C VAL A 295 -14.06 -1.71 -7.59
N TYR A 296 -14.19 -1.45 -8.90
CA TYR A 296 -13.05 -1.19 -9.77
C TYR A 296 -12.31 0.09 -9.36
N GLN A 297 -10.98 0.05 -9.40
CA GLN A 297 -10.13 1.23 -9.22
C GLN A 297 -9.80 1.87 -10.58
N ASN A 298 -9.65 3.19 -10.57
CA ASN A 298 -9.21 3.95 -11.73
C ASN A 298 -7.88 3.42 -12.30
N LEU A 299 -7.88 2.98 -13.57
CA LEU A 299 -6.68 2.37 -14.17
C LEU A 299 -5.51 3.34 -14.30
N THR A 300 -5.74 4.62 -14.55
CA THR A 300 -4.66 5.62 -14.62
C THR A 300 -3.98 5.77 -13.26
N ILE A 301 -4.75 5.87 -12.18
CA ILE A 301 -4.21 5.97 -10.80
C ILE A 301 -3.47 4.68 -10.43
N TRP A 302 -4.06 3.53 -10.73
CA TRP A 302 -3.43 2.22 -10.53
C TRP A 302 -2.10 2.10 -11.27
N LYS A 303 -2.07 2.49 -12.56
CA LYS A 303 -0.87 2.44 -13.41
C LYS A 303 0.27 3.25 -12.80
N ILE A 304 -0.01 4.46 -12.32
CA ILE A 304 0.98 5.32 -11.66
C ILE A 304 1.55 4.62 -10.41
N LYS A 305 0.70 4.04 -9.56
CA LYS A 305 1.14 3.31 -8.35
C LYS A 305 1.98 2.08 -8.74
N ALA A 306 1.50 1.29 -9.69
CA ALA A 306 2.17 0.05 -10.10
C ALA A 306 3.50 0.31 -10.83
N ASP A 307 3.62 1.37 -11.63
CA ASP A 307 4.89 1.78 -12.26
C ASP A 307 5.94 2.19 -11.23
N LYS A 308 5.53 2.92 -10.18
CA LYS A 308 6.42 3.25 -9.05
C LYS A 308 6.89 1.98 -8.36
N CYS A 309 5.99 1.05 -8.06
CA CYS A 309 6.34 -0.23 -7.46
C CYS A 309 7.30 -1.05 -8.34
N LEU A 310 7.07 -1.12 -9.65
CA LEU A 310 7.99 -1.79 -10.57
C LEU A 310 9.37 -1.14 -10.57
N THR A 311 9.43 0.19 -10.54
CA THR A 311 10.69 0.94 -10.46
C THR A 311 11.45 0.57 -9.19
N TYR A 312 10.79 0.57 -8.03
CA TYR A 312 11.42 0.18 -6.76
C TYR A 312 11.82 -1.30 -6.71
N SER A 313 10.98 -2.18 -7.25
CA SER A 313 11.31 -3.61 -7.38
C SER A 313 12.60 -3.79 -8.19
N ASN A 314 12.71 -3.11 -9.33
CA ASN A 314 13.90 -3.20 -10.17
C ASN A 314 15.15 -2.58 -9.52
N LEU A 315 15.00 -1.51 -8.75
CA LEU A 315 16.13 -0.83 -8.11
C LEU A 315 16.67 -1.57 -6.89
N PHE A 316 15.78 -2.16 -6.09
CA PHE A 316 16.13 -2.70 -4.77
C PHE A 316 15.94 -4.22 -4.65
N GLY A 317 15.41 -4.86 -5.69
CA GLY A 317 15.09 -6.30 -5.70
C GLY A 317 13.85 -6.67 -4.88
N ILE A 318 13.11 -5.68 -4.38
CA ILE A 318 11.94 -5.90 -3.50
C ILE A 318 10.86 -6.67 -4.26
N SER A 319 10.31 -7.70 -3.64
CA SER A 319 9.18 -8.44 -4.19
C SER A 319 7.88 -7.67 -4.01
N MET A 320 6.93 -7.85 -4.92
CA MET A 320 5.64 -7.18 -4.90
C MET A 320 4.54 -8.22 -4.65
N ALA A 321 3.68 -7.93 -3.67
CA ALA A 321 2.48 -8.68 -3.38
C ALA A 321 1.26 -7.77 -3.63
N THR A 322 0.26 -8.27 -4.35
CA THR A 322 -0.94 -7.51 -4.67
C THR A 322 -2.15 -8.11 -3.98
N LEU A 323 -3.00 -7.24 -3.44
CA LEU A 323 -4.18 -7.65 -2.70
C LEU A 323 -5.42 -6.91 -3.21
N SER A 324 -6.38 -7.68 -3.70
CA SER A 324 -7.70 -7.19 -4.07
C SER A 324 -8.73 -7.58 -3.01
N THR A 325 -9.64 -6.68 -2.68
CA THR A 325 -10.70 -6.95 -1.71
C THR A 325 -12.09 -6.91 -2.33
N SER A 326 -12.99 -7.73 -1.81
CA SER A 326 -14.40 -7.79 -2.17
C SER A 326 -15.31 -7.67 -0.94
N THR A 327 -16.62 -7.80 -1.14
CA THR A 327 -17.61 -7.87 -0.05
C THR A 327 -17.31 -9.03 0.91
N THR A 328 -17.83 -8.95 2.14
CA THR A 328 -17.74 -10.05 3.12
C THR A 328 -19.09 -10.75 3.31
N PRO A 329 -19.19 -12.08 3.11
CA PRO A 329 -18.16 -12.96 2.52
C PRO A 329 -18.00 -12.68 1.02
N ILE A 330 -16.83 -13.03 0.48
CA ILE A 330 -16.63 -13.02 -0.97
C ILE A 330 -17.25 -14.29 -1.56
N SER A 331 -17.87 -14.18 -2.73
CA SER A 331 -18.48 -15.34 -3.40
C SER A 331 -17.42 -16.39 -3.76
N SER A 332 -17.75 -17.67 -3.60
CA SER A 332 -16.90 -18.77 -4.09
C SER A 332 -16.70 -18.74 -5.60
N SER A 333 -17.63 -18.12 -6.34
CA SER A 333 -17.52 -17.89 -7.79
C SER A 333 -16.77 -16.62 -8.15
N PHE A 334 -16.16 -15.89 -7.21
CA PHE A 334 -15.46 -14.64 -7.53
C PHE A 334 -14.33 -14.85 -8.55
N SER A 335 -13.68 -16.00 -8.54
CA SER A 335 -12.66 -16.37 -9.54
C SER A 335 -13.13 -16.37 -11.00
N SER A 336 -14.44 -16.52 -11.25
CA SER A 336 -15.01 -16.43 -12.60
C SER A 336 -15.49 -15.03 -12.98
N THR A 337 -15.26 -14.03 -12.13
CA THR A 337 -15.66 -12.64 -12.40
C THR A 337 -14.60 -11.90 -13.21
N GLN A 338 -15.03 -10.87 -13.92
CA GLN A 338 -14.11 -9.99 -14.63
C GLN A 338 -13.20 -9.22 -13.66
N GLN A 339 -13.67 -8.91 -12.45
CA GLN A 339 -12.89 -8.27 -11.38
C GLN A 339 -11.67 -9.10 -10.99
N PHE A 340 -11.88 -10.38 -10.70
CA PHE A 340 -10.78 -11.30 -10.39
C PHE A 340 -9.80 -11.40 -11.55
N SER A 341 -10.31 -11.58 -12.78
CA SER A 341 -9.46 -11.66 -13.96
C SER A 341 -8.62 -10.40 -14.15
N GLN A 342 -9.21 -9.21 -14.03
CA GLN A 342 -8.52 -7.94 -14.19
C GLN A 342 -7.39 -7.79 -13.17
N ALA A 343 -7.68 -8.07 -11.90
CA ALA A 343 -6.69 -8.00 -10.82
C ALA A 343 -5.52 -8.97 -10.99
N TRP A 344 -5.83 -10.22 -11.37
CA TRP A 344 -4.82 -11.24 -11.60
C TRP A 344 -3.93 -10.89 -12.80
N PHE A 345 -4.52 -10.52 -13.94
CA PHE A 345 -3.74 -10.09 -15.13
C PHE A 345 -2.97 -8.80 -14.86
N GLY A 346 -3.51 -7.88 -14.03
CA GLY A 346 -2.79 -6.77 -13.38
C GLY A 346 -1.45 -7.16 -12.83
N THR A 347 -1.50 -8.12 -11.92
CA THR A 347 -0.31 -8.62 -11.23
C THR A 347 0.65 -9.28 -12.23
N ALA A 348 0.11 -10.07 -13.16
CA ALA A 348 0.88 -10.81 -14.15
C ALA A 348 1.64 -9.90 -15.12
N ILE A 349 1.02 -8.86 -15.71
CA ILE A 349 1.72 -7.99 -16.69
C ILE A 349 2.87 -7.18 -16.05
N TYR A 350 2.75 -6.89 -14.75
CA TYR A 350 3.77 -6.22 -13.96
C TYR A 350 4.88 -7.17 -13.49
N ASN A 351 4.74 -8.48 -13.72
CA ASN A 351 5.67 -9.50 -13.26
C ASN A 351 5.81 -9.55 -11.73
N PHE A 352 4.78 -9.11 -11.00
CA PHE A 352 4.72 -9.11 -9.54
C PHE A 352 4.54 -10.54 -9.00
N GLN A 353 5.12 -10.82 -7.84
CA GLN A 353 5.39 -12.18 -7.39
C GLN A 353 4.19 -12.86 -6.74
N TYR A 354 3.35 -12.12 -6.02
CA TYR A 354 2.26 -12.69 -5.24
C TYR A 354 0.94 -11.98 -5.50
N PHE A 355 -0.16 -12.74 -5.47
CA PHE A 355 -1.52 -12.22 -5.61
C PHE A 355 -2.48 -12.90 -4.65
N GLN A 356 -3.42 -12.13 -4.12
CA GLN A 356 -4.63 -12.63 -3.47
C GLN A 356 -5.84 -11.76 -3.83
N ALA A 357 -7.01 -12.41 -3.93
CA ALA A 357 -8.30 -11.75 -3.80
C ALA A 357 -9.01 -12.33 -2.56
N THR A 358 -9.53 -11.47 -1.69
CA THR A 358 -10.17 -11.89 -0.43
C THR A 358 -11.31 -10.94 -0.04
N ASP A 359 -11.98 -11.22 1.07
CA ASP A 359 -12.96 -10.30 1.65
C ASP A 359 -12.29 -9.17 2.45
N PHE A 360 -12.93 -8.01 2.58
CA PHE A 360 -12.31 -6.84 3.21
C PHE A 360 -12.03 -6.98 4.72
N GLN A 361 -12.49 -8.06 5.37
CA GLN A 361 -12.20 -8.38 6.76
C GLN A 361 -11.07 -9.42 6.91
N TYR A 362 -10.46 -9.87 5.80
CA TYR A 362 -9.33 -10.81 5.78
C TYR A 362 -9.59 -12.06 6.63
N SER A 363 -10.79 -12.60 6.51
CA SER A 363 -11.25 -13.79 7.23
C SER A 363 -11.40 -13.63 8.76
N ALA A 364 -11.21 -12.43 9.32
CA ALA A 364 -11.23 -12.21 10.77
C ALA A 364 -12.56 -12.58 11.45
N THR A 365 -13.67 -12.49 10.72
CA THR A 365 -15.03 -12.68 11.26
C THR A 365 -15.71 -13.97 10.82
N ASN A 366 -15.17 -14.64 9.80
CA ASN A 366 -15.81 -15.78 9.14
C ASN A 366 -14.92 -17.04 9.06
N ASN A 367 -13.62 -16.94 9.38
CA ASN A 367 -12.62 -18.01 9.25
C ASN A 367 -12.54 -18.62 7.83
N MET A 368 -12.92 -17.87 6.79
CA MET A 368 -12.90 -18.32 5.40
C MET A 368 -11.69 -17.75 4.67
N LEU A 369 -10.69 -18.59 4.38
CA LEU A 369 -9.56 -18.26 3.52
C LEU A 369 -9.87 -18.65 2.07
N TYR A 370 -9.81 -17.69 1.15
CA TYR A 370 -10.23 -17.91 -0.24
C TYR A 370 -9.04 -18.28 -1.13
N ALA A 371 -9.03 -19.51 -1.63
CA ALA A 371 -8.00 -20.03 -2.53
C ALA A 371 -8.56 -20.13 -3.96
N PHE A 372 -8.40 -19.07 -4.74
CA PHE A 372 -8.87 -19.05 -6.13
C PHE A 372 -7.85 -19.67 -7.09
N VAL A 373 -8.36 -20.26 -8.17
CA VAL A 373 -7.53 -20.83 -9.24
C VAL A 373 -6.96 -19.70 -10.09
N ASN A 374 -5.66 -19.75 -10.38
CA ASN A 374 -5.04 -18.81 -11.30
C ASN A 374 -5.64 -19.00 -12.71
N PRO A 375 -6.05 -17.92 -13.41
CA PRO A 375 -6.55 -18.00 -14.79
C PRO A 375 -5.58 -18.72 -15.75
N LEU A 376 -4.27 -18.57 -15.52
CA LEU A 376 -3.22 -19.28 -16.25
C LEU A 376 -2.17 -19.82 -15.27
N SER A 377 -1.74 -21.07 -15.50
CA SER A 377 -0.61 -21.69 -14.78
C SER A 377 0.75 -21.38 -15.40
N SER A 378 0.78 -20.97 -16.67
CA SER A 378 1.94 -20.48 -17.40
C SER A 378 1.47 -19.60 -18.55
N TYR A 379 2.28 -18.62 -18.92
CA TYR A 379 2.04 -17.78 -20.08
C TYR A 379 3.34 -17.46 -20.80
N GLY A 380 4.26 -18.43 -20.90
CA GLY A 380 5.60 -18.25 -21.45
C GLY A 380 6.67 -18.14 -20.37
N ASN A 381 7.92 -17.97 -20.78
CA ASN A 381 9.08 -17.92 -19.89
C ASN A 381 9.90 -16.62 -20.01
N THR A 382 9.69 -15.84 -21.07
CA THR A 382 10.39 -14.57 -21.29
C THR A 382 9.42 -13.49 -21.75
N TRP A 383 9.58 -12.27 -21.23
CA TRP A 383 8.89 -11.08 -21.74
C TRP A 383 9.54 -10.60 -23.05
N GLN A 384 8.72 -10.24 -24.06
CA GLN A 384 9.20 -9.63 -25.30
C GLN A 384 9.61 -8.17 -25.10
N THR A 385 9.00 -7.48 -24.13
CA THR A 385 9.30 -6.10 -23.78
C THR A 385 9.48 -5.94 -22.27
N ASN A 386 10.37 -5.03 -21.87
CA ASN A 386 10.51 -4.64 -20.46
C ASN A 386 9.43 -3.64 -20.01
N THR A 387 8.73 -3.02 -20.96
CA THR A 387 7.69 -2.02 -20.72
C THR A 387 6.30 -2.56 -21.01
N ILE A 388 5.35 -2.17 -20.15
CA ILE A 388 3.93 -2.38 -20.39
C ILE A 388 3.47 -1.41 -21.47
N GLN A 389 2.81 -1.95 -22.49
CA GLN A 389 2.28 -1.19 -23.60
C GLN A 389 0.88 -0.65 -23.27
N THR A 390 0.48 0.41 -23.98
CA THR A 390 -0.84 1.03 -23.87
C THR A 390 -1.25 1.55 -25.24
N ASP A 391 -2.51 1.34 -25.63
CA ASP A 391 -3.12 2.00 -26.78
C ASP A 391 -4.09 3.12 -26.36
N SER A 392 -4.53 3.10 -25.10
CA SER A 392 -5.53 3.99 -24.51
C SER A 392 -5.45 3.92 -22.99
N ASN A 393 -6.02 4.91 -22.29
CA ASN A 393 -6.08 4.94 -20.81
C ASN A 393 -6.98 3.86 -20.20
N ILE A 394 -7.59 3.03 -21.03
CA ILE A 394 -8.48 1.94 -20.62
C ILE A 394 -7.93 0.56 -20.99
N HIS A 395 -6.76 0.48 -21.63
CA HIS A 395 -6.17 -0.78 -22.05
C HIS A 395 -4.64 -0.79 -21.95
N TYR A 396 -4.15 -1.78 -21.19
CA TYR A 396 -2.75 -2.05 -20.95
C TYR A 396 -2.45 -3.50 -21.29
N TYR A 397 -1.30 -3.74 -21.91
CA TYR A 397 -0.93 -5.09 -22.31
C TYR A 397 0.58 -5.33 -22.27
N ARG A 398 0.97 -6.60 -22.22
CA ARG A 398 2.37 -7.02 -22.30
C ARG A 398 2.48 -8.42 -22.85
N SER A 399 3.45 -8.62 -23.73
CA SER A 399 3.63 -9.88 -24.46
C SER A 399 4.82 -10.68 -23.91
N THR A 400 4.61 -11.97 -23.73
CA THR A 400 5.67 -12.96 -23.52
C THR A 400 6.06 -13.59 -24.85
N ASN A 401 6.83 -14.67 -24.84
CA ASN A 401 7.07 -15.49 -26.03
C ASN A 401 5.88 -16.40 -26.41
N THR A 402 4.78 -16.42 -25.65
CA THR A 402 3.65 -17.32 -25.93
C THR A 402 2.31 -16.58 -26.03
N TYR A 403 2.10 -15.56 -25.20
CA TYR A 403 0.83 -14.85 -25.13
C TYR A 403 1.03 -13.33 -25.04
N THR A 404 0.02 -12.58 -25.46
CA THR A 404 -0.17 -11.20 -25.00
C THR A 404 -1.21 -11.20 -23.90
N LEU A 405 -0.85 -10.65 -22.75
CA LEU A 405 -1.75 -10.47 -21.61
C LEU A 405 -2.34 -9.07 -21.66
N HIS A 406 -3.63 -8.95 -21.37
CA HIS A 406 -4.37 -7.69 -21.49
C HIS A 406 -5.15 -7.37 -20.22
N ILE A 407 -5.30 -6.07 -19.98
CA ILE A 407 -6.16 -5.49 -18.97
C ILE A 407 -6.97 -4.38 -19.61
N TYR A 408 -8.28 -4.43 -19.43
CA TYR A 408 -9.25 -3.43 -19.87
C TYR A 408 -9.97 -2.84 -18.66
N GLY A 409 -10.45 -1.60 -18.75
CA GLY A 409 -11.34 -1.02 -17.75
C GLY A 409 -11.44 0.49 -17.79
N ASP A 410 -12.58 1.03 -17.36
CA ASP A 410 -12.73 2.47 -17.06
C ASP A 410 -12.37 2.81 -15.61
N GLY A 411 -12.20 1.78 -14.78
CA GLY A 411 -11.94 1.91 -13.36
C GLY A 411 -13.11 2.50 -12.56
N ALA A 412 -14.33 2.28 -13.05
CA ALA A 412 -15.56 2.62 -12.37
C ALA A 412 -16.64 1.54 -12.56
N THR A 413 -17.03 1.28 -13.81
CA THR A 413 -18.18 0.41 -14.13
C THR A 413 -17.80 -0.92 -14.74
N TYR A 414 -16.65 -0.99 -15.42
CA TYR A 414 -16.19 -2.21 -16.04
C TYR A 414 -14.67 -2.38 -15.93
N GLY A 415 -14.27 -3.64 -15.95
CA GLY A 415 -12.88 -4.04 -16.00
C GLY A 415 -12.81 -5.50 -16.41
N ASN A 416 -11.76 -5.91 -17.11
CA ASN A 416 -11.57 -7.29 -17.54
C ASN A 416 -10.08 -7.58 -17.76
N GLY A 417 -9.65 -8.81 -17.49
CA GLY A 417 -8.33 -9.29 -17.87
C GLY A 417 -8.47 -10.51 -18.79
N ASN A 418 -7.65 -10.59 -19.84
CA ASN A 418 -7.63 -11.74 -20.74
C ASN A 418 -6.25 -11.96 -21.37
N PHE A 419 -6.15 -12.93 -22.26
CA PHE A 419 -4.93 -13.21 -23.02
C PHE A 419 -5.27 -13.55 -24.48
N SER A 420 -4.31 -13.30 -25.37
CA SER A 420 -4.34 -13.74 -26.76
C SER A 420 -3.09 -14.54 -27.09
N VAL A 421 -3.22 -15.57 -27.92
CA VAL A 421 -2.08 -16.35 -28.42
C VAL A 421 -1.29 -15.46 -29.37
N LEU A 422 0.04 -15.42 -29.20
CA LEU A 422 0.89 -14.79 -30.19
C LEU A 422 0.86 -15.65 -31.46
N SER A 423 0.33 -15.09 -32.55
CA SER A 423 0.44 -15.74 -33.85
C SER A 423 1.93 -15.87 -34.16
N ASN A 424 2.39 -17.09 -34.40
CA ASN A 424 3.74 -17.32 -34.89
C ASN A 424 3.84 -16.57 -36.23
N GLY A 425 4.57 -15.44 -36.22
CA GLY A 425 4.89 -14.67 -37.41
C GLY A 425 5.78 -15.44 -38.37
#